data_AF-A0A1V3S8B3-F1
#
_entry.id   AF-A0A1V3S8B3-F1
#
_cell.length_a   1.000
_cell.length_b   1.000
_cell.length_c   1.000
_cell.angle_alpha   90.00
_cell.angle_beta   90.00
_cell.angle_gamma   90.00
#
_symmetry.space_group_name_H-M   'P 1'
#
loop_
_entity.id
_entity.type
_entity.pdbx_description
1 polymer ?
#
loop_
_entity_poly.entity_id
_entity_poly.type
_entity_poly.pdbx_seq_one_letter_code
_entity_poly.pdbx_strand_id
1 'polypeptide(L)'
;MDGGSIFGGGVRLLVDEFVEVLKTNYGVSDVFVDEFNAVSLKLEGELYFYFEVGATASVIMLFLLRLPAVMTEAEIYAANEIVQSQRDGVVGGVAQLPDCELVYFNMIEDEVGVELLLDVLSGMVERWKDVVVCVDVVNY
;
A
#
# COMPACT_ATOMS: atom_id res chain seq x y z
N MET A 1 -28.27 24.11 13.10
CA MET A 1 -26.95 24.63 12.70
C MET A 1 -26.19 23.42 12.21
N ASP A 2 -26.04 23.30 10.90
CA ASP A 2 -25.35 22.20 10.24
C ASP A 2 -23.85 22.37 10.41
N GLY A 3 -23.23 21.46 11.15
CA GLY A 3 -21.78 21.34 11.22
C GLY A 3 -21.27 20.60 9.99
N GLY A 4 -21.11 21.32 8.87
CA GLY A 4 -20.45 20.81 7.69
C GLY A 4 -19.01 20.43 8.02
N SER A 5 -18.68 19.14 7.87
CA SER A 5 -17.34 18.61 8.04
C SER A 5 -16.40 19.23 7.01
N ILE A 6 -15.57 20.16 7.47
CA ILE A 6 -14.55 20.85 6.67
C ILE A 6 -13.33 19.94 6.40
N PHE A 7 -13.23 18.82 7.14
CA PHE A 7 -12.11 17.88 7.05
C PHE A 7 -12.27 16.84 5.93
N GLY A 8 -13.50 16.54 5.50
CA GLY A 8 -13.74 15.52 4.45
C GLY A 8 -13.32 15.97 3.04
N GLY A 9 -13.34 17.28 2.76
CA GLY A 9 -13.06 17.80 1.42
C GLY A 9 -11.61 17.63 0.97
N GLY A 10 -10.64 17.78 1.88
CA GLY A 10 -9.21 17.65 1.56
C GLY A 10 -8.77 16.21 1.29
N VAL A 11 -9.26 15.26 2.09
CA VAL A 11 -8.99 13.83 1.90
C VAL A 11 -9.53 13.35 0.57
N ARG A 12 -10.78 13.74 0.24
CA ARG A 12 -11.40 13.34 -1.02
C ARG A 12 -10.60 13.84 -2.23
N LEU A 13 -10.16 15.09 -2.19
CA LEU A 13 -9.34 15.69 -3.25
C LEU A 13 -8.03 14.91 -3.45
N LEU A 14 -7.31 14.60 -2.37
CA LEU A 14 -6.06 13.82 -2.42
C LEU A 14 -6.28 12.44 -3.07
N VAL A 15 -7.35 11.76 -2.70
CA VAL A 15 -7.71 10.44 -3.25
C VAL A 15 -8.06 10.54 -4.73
N ASP A 16 -8.89 11.50 -5.12
CA ASP A 16 -9.29 11.69 -6.51
C ASP A 16 -8.08 12.03 -7.40
N GLU A 17 -7.18 12.90 -6.95
CA GLU A 17 -5.93 13.24 -7.66
C GLU A 17 -5.01 12.03 -7.78
N PHE A 18 -4.82 11.26 -6.71
CA PHE A 18 -4.01 10.04 -6.75
C PHE A 18 -4.57 9.01 -7.74
N VAL A 19 -5.88 8.78 -7.72
CA VAL A 19 -6.56 7.87 -8.66
C VAL A 19 -6.48 8.35 -10.11
N GLU A 20 -6.60 9.66 -10.34
CA GLU A 20 -6.44 10.26 -11.68
C GLU A 20 -5.03 10.01 -12.21
N VAL A 21 -4.00 10.13 -11.37
CA VAL A 21 -2.62 9.81 -11.74
C VAL A 21 -2.45 8.33 -12.07
N LEU A 22 -3.00 7.41 -11.25
CA LEU A 22 -2.95 5.97 -11.53
C LEU A 22 -3.58 5.62 -12.89
N LYS A 23 -4.72 6.21 -13.20
CA LYS A 23 -5.43 6.01 -14.48
C LYS A 23 -4.66 6.58 -15.66
N THR A 24 -4.19 7.82 -15.54
CA THR A 24 -3.63 8.57 -16.67
C THR A 24 -2.19 8.16 -16.96
N ASN A 25 -1.37 7.97 -15.92
CA ASN A 25 0.06 7.75 -16.09
C ASN A 25 0.43 6.27 -16.11
N TYR A 26 -0.33 5.42 -15.41
CA TYR A 26 -0.05 4.00 -15.27
C TYR A 26 -1.07 3.11 -15.98
N GLY A 27 -2.12 3.68 -16.57
CA GLY A 27 -3.13 2.93 -17.33
C GLY A 27 -4.00 2.00 -16.48
N VAL A 28 -4.04 2.21 -15.15
CA VAL A 28 -4.82 1.37 -14.24
C VAL A 28 -6.29 1.76 -14.36
N SER A 29 -7.09 0.92 -15.01
CA SER A 29 -8.52 1.20 -15.27
C SER A 29 -9.45 0.70 -14.16
N ASP A 30 -9.10 -0.42 -13.51
CA ASP A 30 -9.92 -1.08 -12.49
C ASP A 30 -9.57 -0.60 -11.07
N VAL A 31 -9.81 0.68 -10.82
CA VAL A 31 -9.64 1.30 -9.50
C VAL A 31 -11.00 1.44 -8.82
N PHE A 32 -11.15 0.81 -7.65
CA PHE A 32 -12.32 0.95 -6.79
C PHE A 32 -12.02 1.94 -5.66
N VAL A 33 -12.94 2.87 -5.41
CA VAL A 33 -12.87 3.81 -4.28
C VAL A 33 -14.15 3.64 -3.46
N ASP A 34 -14.01 3.36 -2.17
CA ASP A 34 -15.16 3.13 -1.30
C ASP A 34 -15.68 4.41 -0.62
N GLU A 35 -16.68 4.27 0.25
CA GLU A 35 -17.28 5.37 1.01
C GLU A 35 -16.36 5.98 2.08
N PHE A 36 -15.29 5.27 2.45
CA PHE A 36 -14.26 5.72 3.40
C PHE A 36 -13.04 6.33 2.70
N ASN A 37 -13.08 6.47 1.37
CA ASN A 37 -11.96 6.91 0.52
C ASN A 37 -10.77 5.94 0.51
N ALA A 38 -11.01 4.67 0.83
CA ALA A 38 -10.04 3.63 0.55
C ALA A 38 -10.04 3.31 -0.94
N VAL A 39 -8.84 3.20 -1.50
CA VAL A 39 -8.59 2.82 -2.89
C VAL A 39 -8.13 1.38 -2.91
N SER A 40 -8.82 0.54 -3.68
CA SER A 40 -8.46 -0.84 -3.91
C SER A 40 -8.29 -1.09 -5.40
N LEU A 41 -7.22 -1.78 -5.77
CA LEU A 41 -6.98 -2.19 -7.15
C LEU A 41 -6.48 -3.62 -7.19
N LYS A 42 -7.07 -4.42 -8.08
CA LYS A 42 -6.60 -5.77 -8.36
C LYS A 42 -5.50 -5.69 -9.41
N LEU A 43 -4.33 -6.20 -9.08
CA LEU A 43 -3.21 -6.34 -10.01
C LEU A 43 -3.25 -7.73 -10.67
N GLU A 44 -2.25 -8.03 -11.50
CA GLU A 44 -2.16 -9.34 -12.15
C GLU A 44 -2.08 -10.48 -11.11
N GLY A 45 -2.87 -11.54 -11.34
CA GLY A 45 -2.91 -12.72 -10.47
C GLY A 45 -3.68 -12.50 -9.16
N GLU A 46 -3.09 -12.94 -8.06
CA GLU A 46 -3.62 -12.84 -6.68
C GLU A 46 -3.01 -11.66 -5.91
N LEU A 47 -2.53 -10.65 -6.63
CA LEU A 47 -1.95 -9.44 -6.07
C LEU A 47 -3.01 -8.34 -5.96
N TYR A 48 -3.07 -7.72 -4.79
CA TYR A 48 -3.95 -6.58 -4.52
C TYR A 48 -3.12 -5.41 -4.00
N PHE A 49 -3.50 -4.20 -4.39
CA PHE A 49 -3.03 -2.99 -3.74
C PHE A 49 -4.19 -2.27 -3.06
N TYR A 50 -3.89 -1.77 -1.86
CA TYR A 50 -4.81 -1.03 -1.03
C TYR A 50 -4.14 0.26 -0.55
N PHE A 51 -4.91 1.34 -0.55
CA PHE A 51 -4.50 2.64 -0.04
C PHE A 51 -5.65 3.22 0.78
N GLU A 52 -5.35 3.75 1.96
CA GLU A 52 -6.34 4.40 2.82
C GLU A 52 -5.73 5.62 3.50
N VAL A 53 -6.55 6.67 3.63
CA VAL A 53 -6.22 7.87 4.40
C VAL A 53 -6.95 7.79 5.74
N GLY A 54 -6.19 7.64 6.82
CA GLY A 54 -6.70 7.58 8.19
C GLY A 54 -7.22 8.92 8.70
N ALA A 55 -7.95 8.87 9.81
CA ALA A 55 -8.62 10.03 10.41
C ALA A 55 -7.65 11.16 10.84
N THR A 56 -6.38 10.85 11.07
CA THR A 56 -5.34 11.80 11.49
C THR A 56 -4.47 12.28 10.32
N ALA A 57 -4.96 12.14 9.07
CA ALA A 57 -4.19 12.39 7.84
C ALA A 57 -2.96 11.47 7.65
N SER A 58 -2.86 10.39 8.43
CA SER A 58 -1.94 9.31 8.13
C SER A 58 -2.39 8.56 6.89
N VAL A 59 -1.45 8.01 6.13
CA VAL A 59 -1.76 7.18 4.97
C VAL A 59 -1.16 5.80 5.17
N ILE A 60 -1.93 4.77 4.83
CA ILE A 60 -1.43 3.41 4.73
C ILE A 60 -1.53 2.93 3.28
N MET A 61 -0.46 2.31 2.79
CA MET A 61 -0.39 1.64 1.50
C MET A 61 0.02 0.19 1.71
N LEU A 62 -0.66 -0.73 1.05
CA LEU A 62 -0.45 -2.17 1.18
C LEU A 62 -0.35 -2.82 -0.20
N PHE A 63 0.63 -3.69 -0.38
CA PHE A 63 0.53 -4.80 -1.32
C PHE A 63 0.17 -6.07 -0.56
N LEU A 64 -0.82 -6.80 -1.08
CA LEU A 64 -1.30 -8.06 -0.53
C LEU A 64 -1.06 -9.17 -1.55
N LEU A 65 -0.41 -10.25 -1.12
CA LEU A 65 -0.20 -11.45 -1.90
C LEU A 65 -0.73 -12.66 -1.16
N ARG A 66 -1.67 -13.36 -1.78
CA ARG A 66 -2.09 -14.65 -1.26
C ARG A 66 -1.00 -15.69 -1.46
N LEU A 67 -0.55 -16.30 -0.37
CA LEU A 67 0.46 -17.35 -0.40
C LEU A 67 -0.20 -18.74 -0.44
N PRO A 68 0.47 -19.73 -1.06
CA PRO A 68 0.03 -21.12 -1.02
C PRO A 68 0.22 -21.76 0.37
N ALA A 69 1.07 -21.19 1.23
CA ALA A 69 1.41 -21.69 2.56
C ALA A 69 1.80 -20.56 3.53
N VAL A 70 1.84 -20.91 4.83
CA VAL A 70 2.30 -20.02 5.90
C VAL A 70 3.82 -19.88 5.83
N MET A 71 4.33 -18.66 5.98
CA MET A 71 5.77 -18.38 6.03
C MET A 71 6.31 -18.58 7.44
N THR A 72 7.56 -19.01 7.54
CA THR A 72 8.26 -19.05 8.82
C THR A 72 8.71 -17.65 9.25
N GLU A 73 8.98 -17.47 10.55
CA GLU A 73 9.50 -16.20 11.07
C GLU A 73 10.80 -15.77 10.40
N ALA A 74 11.67 -16.73 10.04
CA ALA A 74 12.93 -16.46 9.36
C ALA A 74 12.72 -15.92 7.93
N GLU A 75 11.70 -16.41 7.23
CA GLU A 75 11.36 -15.95 5.88
C GLU A 75 10.74 -14.57 5.90
N ILE A 76 9.86 -14.31 6.87
CA ILE A 76 9.30 -12.96 7.11
C ILE A 76 10.43 -11.99 7.46
N TYR A 77 11.39 -12.41 8.27
CA TYR A 77 12.57 -11.60 8.60
C TYR A 77 13.40 -11.28 7.34
N ALA A 78 13.69 -12.28 6.50
CA ALA A 78 14.40 -12.07 5.24
C ALA A 78 13.67 -11.10 4.30
N ALA A 79 12.33 -11.21 4.20
CA ALA A 79 11.52 -10.28 3.42
C ALA A 79 11.54 -8.85 4.00
N ASN A 80 11.57 -8.70 5.34
CA ASN A 80 11.69 -7.39 5.97
C ASN A 80 13.03 -6.71 5.67
N GLU A 81 14.14 -7.45 5.63
CA GLU A 81 15.46 -6.90 5.27
C GLU A 81 15.49 -6.31 3.85
N ILE A 82 14.63 -6.80 2.94
CA ILE A 82 14.49 -6.26 1.58
C ILE A 82 13.79 -4.89 1.59
N VAL A 83 12.78 -4.71 2.45
CA VAL A 83 11.90 -3.53 2.43
C VAL A 83 12.28 -2.46 3.45
N GLN A 84 13.26 -2.70 4.33
CA GLN A 84 13.77 -1.70 5.26
C GLN A 84 14.38 -0.50 4.50
N SER A 85 13.55 0.50 4.22
CA SER A 85 13.99 1.82 3.78
C SER A 85 14.02 2.76 4.98
N GLN A 86 15.19 3.30 5.30
CA GLN A 86 15.34 4.37 6.28
C GLN A 86 14.94 5.69 5.62
N ARG A 87 13.66 6.05 5.72
CA ARG A 87 13.20 7.37 5.30
C ARG A 87 12.40 8.02 6.43
N ASP A 88 12.71 9.28 6.71
CA ASP A 88 12.00 10.04 7.73
C ASP A 88 10.50 10.14 7.37
N GLY A 89 9.63 9.86 8.34
CA GLY A 89 8.17 9.96 8.19
C GLY A 89 7.48 8.79 7.49
N VAL A 90 8.22 7.76 7.05
CA VAL A 90 7.66 6.55 6.43
C VAL A 90 8.10 5.30 7.21
N VAL A 91 7.13 4.57 7.75
CA VAL A 91 7.36 3.30 8.44
C VAL A 91 6.76 2.18 7.61
N GLY A 92 7.54 1.15 7.31
CA GLY A 92 7.08 0.03 6.50
C GLY A 92 7.67 -1.30 6.93
N GLY A 93 7.09 -2.37 6.41
CA GLY A 93 7.51 -3.73 6.72
C GLY A 93 6.72 -4.78 5.96
N VAL A 94 7.14 -6.03 6.13
CA VAL A 94 6.44 -7.21 5.65
C VAL A 94 5.88 -7.98 6.83
N ALA A 95 4.62 -8.40 6.75
CA ALA A 95 4.00 -9.26 7.76
C ALA A 95 3.12 -10.31 7.08
N GLN A 96 2.77 -11.36 7.81
CA GLN A 96 1.79 -12.33 7.36
C GLN A 96 0.49 -12.16 8.16
N LEU A 97 -0.63 -12.04 7.45
CA LEU A 97 -1.97 -12.04 8.01
C LEU A 97 -2.46 -13.48 8.23
N PRO A 98 -3.47 -13.70 9.11
CA PRO A 98 -3.96 -15.04 9.45
C PRO A 98 -4.43 -15.91 8.27
N ASP A 99 -4.86 -15.31 7.16
CA ASP A 99 -5.42 -16.01 6.00
C ASP A 99 -4.38 -16.37 4.92
N CYS A 100 -3.12 -16.54 5.33
CA CYS A 100 -1.97 -16.79 4.45
C CYS A 100 -1.71 -15.65 3.45
N GLU A 101 -2.06 -14.42 3.81
CA GLU A 101 -1.76 -13.25 3.00
C GLU A 101 -0.47 -12.60 3.49
N LEU A 102 0.50 -12.46 2.59
CA LEU A 102 1.66 -11.61 2.83
C LEU A 102 1.25 -10.16 2.58
N VAL A 103 1.51 -9.30 3.55
CA VAL A 103 1.33 -7.86 3.43
C VAL A 103 2.68 -7.18 3.40
N TYR A 104 2.94 -6.39 2.36
CA TYR A 104 3.97 -5.37 2.36
C TYR A 104 3.30 -4.02 2.56
N PHE A 105 3.58 -3.36 3.67
CA PHE A 105 2.95 -2.09 4.02
C PHE A 105 3.96 -0.95 4.13
N ASN A 106 3.49 0.26 3.82
CA ASN A 106 4.07 1.51 4.27
C ASN A 106 2.99 2.39 4.90
N MET A 107 3.36 3.09 5.96
CA MET A 107 2.57 4.07 6.66
C MET A 107 3.31 5.40 6.65
N ILE A 108 2.60 6.46 6.30
CA ILE A 108 3.10 7.84 6.27
C ILE A 108 2.39 8.60 7.39
N GLU A 109 3.14 9.15 8.34
CA GLU A 109 2.60 9.79 9.55
C GLU A 109 2.48 11.32 9.45
N ASP A 110 3.09 11.93 8.44
CA ASP A 110 3.18 13.39 8.24
C ASP A 110 2.16 13.93 7.20
N GLU A 111 2.16 15.24 6.95
CA GLU A 111 1.30 15.89 5.95
C GLU A 111 1.53 15.29 4.55
N VAL A 112 0.51 14.62 4.01
CA VAL A 112 0.63 13.82 2.79
C VAL A 112 0.12 14.56 1.56
N GLY A 113 1.01 14.72 0.57
CA GLY A 113 0.66 15.17 -0.79
C GLY A 113 0.80 14.05 -1.81
N VAL A 114 0.15 14.20 -2.98
CA VAL A 114 0.17 13.21 -4.08
C VAL A 114 1.59 12.84 -4.52
N GLU A 115 2.51 13.79 -4.54
CA GLU A 115 3.91 13.53 -4.93
C GLU A 115 4.59 12.53 -3.98
N LEU A 116 4.40 12.69 -2.66
CA LEU A 116 4.92 11.76 -1.66
C LEU A 116 4.25 10.39 -1.79
N LEU A 117 2.94 10.35 -2.05
CA LEU A 117 2.22 9.10 -2.29
C LEU A 117 2.83 8.31 -3.46
N LEU A 118 3.05 8.99 -4.59
CA LEU A 118 3.58 8.35 -5.80
C LEU A 118 5.03 7.90 -5.61
N ASP A 119 5.82 8.66 -4.87
CA ASP A 119 7.21 8.31 -4.55
C ASP A 119 7.28 7.08 -3.63
N VAL A 120 6.45 7.03 -2.57
CA VAL A 120 6.32 5.84 -1.72
C VAL A 120 5.82 4.64 -2.51
N LEU A 121 4.78 4.80 -3.34
CA LEU A 121 4.27 3.72 -4.20
C LEU A 121 5.36 3.21 -5.15
N SER A 122 6.13 4.10 -5.76
CA SER A 122 7.21 3.72 -6.69
C SER A 122 8.27 2.89 -5.97
N GLY A 123 8.72 3.34 -4.79
CA GLY A 123 9.64 2.57 -3.95
C GLY A 123 9.07 1.21 -3.54
N MET A 124 7.77 1.15 -3.22
CA MET A 124 7.11 -0.11 -2.92
C MET A 124 7.12 -1.06 -4.12
N VAL A 125 6.76 -0.58 -5.31
CA VAL A 125 6.74 -1.39 -6.54
C VAL A 125 8.12 -1.93 -6.88
N GLU A 126 9.17 -1.14 -6.68
CA GLU A 126 10.56 -1.58 -6.89
C GLU A 126 10.94 -2.73 -5.97
N ARG A 127 10.67 -2.61 -4.67
CA ARG A 127 11.01 -3.63 -3.67
C ARG A 127 10.10 -4.85 -3.71
N TRP A 128 8.87 -4.68 -4.17
CA TRP A 128 7.90 -5.75 -4.22
C TRP A 128 8.36 -6.93 -5.07
N LYS A 129 9.05 -6.67 -6.18
CA LYS A 129 9.63 -7.73 -7.03
C LYS A 129 10.62 -8.59 -6.25
N ASP A 130 11.47 -7.97 -5.45
CA ASP A 130 12.47 -8.67 -4.65
C ASP A 130 11.81 -9.46 -3.50
N VAL A 131 10.75 -8.93 -2.90
CA VAL A 131 9.93 -9.64 -1.90
C VAL A 131 9.29 -10.88 -2.52
N VAL A 132 8.65 -10.75 -3.68
CA VAL A 132 8.01 -11.89 -4.38
C VAL A 132 9.04 -12.97 -4.71
N VAL A 133 10.21 -12.60 -5.25
CA VAL A 133 11.29 -13.56 -5.54
C VAL A 133 11.78 -14.25 -4.26
N CYS A 134 11.95 -13.50 -3.17
CA CYS A 134 12.34 -14.08 -1.88
C CYS A 134 11.34 -15.12 -1.39
N VAL A 135 10.05 -14.85 -1.57
CA VAL A 135 8.95 -15.75 -1.18
C VAL A 135 8.86 -16.97 -2.11
N ASP A 136 9.05 -16.80 -3.42
CA ASP A 136 9.01 -17.91 -4.38
C ASP A 136 10.18 -18.89 -4.17
N VAL A 137 11.39 -18.39 -3.88
CA VAL A 137 12.58 -19.22 -3.61
C VAL A 137 12.41 -20.07 -2.36
N VAL A 138 11.65 -19.61 -1.40
CA VAL A 138 11.41 -20.27 -0.12
C VAL A 138 10.39 -21.42 -0.24
N ASN A 139 9.47 -21.33 -1.19
CA ASN A 139 8.39 -22.32 -1.37
C ASN A 139 8.78 -23.51 -2.27
N TYR A 140 10.05 -23.65 -2.66
CA TYR A 140 10.61 -24.74 -3.48
C TYR A 140 11.95 -25.27 -2.94
#